data_AF-A0A806DLW9-F1
#
_entry.id   AF-A0A806DLW9-F1
#
_cell.length_a   1.000
_cell.length_b   1.000
_cell.length_c   1.000
_cell.angle_alpha   90.00
_cell.angle_beta   90.00
_cell.angle_gamma   90.00
#
_symmetry.space_group_name_H-M   'P 1'
#
loop_
_entity.id
_entity.type
_entity.pdbx_description
1 polymer ?
#
loop_
_entity_poly.entity_id
_entity_poly.type
_entity_poly.pdbx_seq_one_letter_code
_entity_poly.pdbx_strand_id
1 'polypeptide(L)'
;MVGMRLQQFLARAGIASRRKAEDLIRAGRVTINEQVASIGAVVQPGDIVRLDGERVRMPQKKVVIALHKPKGYTTTHEDEHAEKIVYELVPKHPGLHAVGRLDKDTEGLLLLTNDGHLTQHLTHPRNQVPKLYRAWCKNGRVSEKACQQLVQGVVLGDGLAQALEAHPTRNGVKLVLTEGRKREVRRMLNKVGYPVERLVRLAVGPIELGELEAGEWRYLTPDEIKLLYTSAQLPRPKTQAQKPTPTPKAKTGTRPQKSTVESSSERLSTRQRQGTNRGSTDRQAHTRAGRTNKT
;
A
#
# COMPACT_ATOMS: atom_id res chain seq x y z
N MET A 1 25.48 -24.27 -4.72
CA MET A 1 24.01 -24.06 -4.67
C MET A 1 23.43 -25.15 -3.78
N VAL A 2 22.57 -24.78 -2.84
CA VAL A 2 21.87 -25.75 -1.98
C VAL A 2 20.67 -26.31 -2.76
N GLY A 3 20.38 -27.61 -2.60
CA GLY A 3 19.23 -28.24 -3.22
C GLY A 3 17.90 -27.59 -2.82
N MET A 4 16.90 -27.69 -3.71
CA MET A 4 15.56 -27.11 -3.54
C MET A 4 14.49 -28.19 -3.46
N ARG A 5 13.50 -28.04 -2.58
CA ARG A 5 12.35 -28.94 -2.54
C ARG A 5 11.64 -29.01 -3.90
N LEU A 6 11.28 -30.20 -4.36
CA LEU A 6 10.71 -30.43 -5.70
C LEU A 6 9.44 -29.61 -5.97
N GLN A 7 8.52 -29.51 -5.02
CA GLN A 7 7.32 -28.70 -5.18
C GLN A 7 7.62 -27.19 -5.31
N GLN A 8 8.73 -26.72 -4.74
CA GLN A 8 9.20 -25.36 -4.92
C GLN A 8 9.83 -25.16 -6.30
N PHE A 9 10.58 -26.16 -6.79
CA PHE A 9 11.12 -26.16 -8.15
C PHE A 9 9.99 -26.06 -9.19
N LEU A 10 8.98 -26.93 -9.10
CA LEU A 10 7.83 -26.93 -10.01
C LEU A 10 7.05 -25.61 -9.96
N ALA A 11 6.86 -25.04 -8.76
CA ALA A 11 6.19 -23.76 -8.62
C ALA A 11 6.98 -22.60 -9.25
N ARG A 12 8.31 -22.58 -9.07
CA ARG A 12 9.18 -21.59 -9.71
C ARG A 12 9.23 -21.75 -11.22
N ALA A 13 9.15 -22.99 -11.71
CA ALA A 13 9.04 -23.29 -13.14
C ALA A 13 7.68 -22.89 -13.75
N GLY A 14 6.70 -22.47 -12.93
CA GLY A 14 5.36 -22.07 -13.38
C GLY A 14 4.43 -23.24 -13.70
N ILE A 15 4.76 -24.46 -13.26
CA ILE A 15 3.97 -25.66 -13.51
C ILE A 15 2.67 -25.66 -12.70
N ALA A 16 2.76 -25.35 -11.41
CA ALA A 16 1.62 -25.36 -10.50
C ALA A 16 1.92 -24.56 -9.22
N SER A 17 0.90 -24.26 -8.41
CA SER A 17 1.16 -23.78 -7.04
C SER A 17 1.94 -24.83 -6.25
N ARG A 18 2.63 -24.44 -5.16
CA ARG A 18 3.38 -25.41 -4.34
C ARG A 18 2.53 -26.59 -3.84
N ARG A 19 1.26 -26.34 -3.50
CA ARG A 19 0.34 -27.39 -3.03
C ARG A 19 -0.11 -28.30 -4.18
N LYS A 20 -0.51 -27.71 -5.30
CA LYS A 20 -0.86 -28.50 -6.50
C LYS A 20 0.33 -29.29 -7.05
N ALA A 21 1.54 -28.76 -6.91
CA ALA A 21 2.77 -29.47 -7.24
C ALA A 21 2.97 -30.71 -6.34
N GLU A 22 2.58 -30.65 -5.06
CA GLU A 22 2.56 -31.84 -4.20
C GLU A 22 1.57 -32.89 -4.69
N ASP A 23 0.40 -32.48 -5.19
CA ASP A 23 -0.58 -33.41 -5.77
C ASP A 23 -0.01 -34.12 -7.01
N LEU A 24 0.67 -33.39 -7.90
CA LEU A 24 1.37 -33.96 -9.06
C LEU A 24 2.45 -34.96 -8.65
N ILE A 25 3.21 -34.65 -7.59
CA ILE A 25 4.24 -35.54 -7.05
C ILE A 25 3.60 -36.80 -6.45
N ARG A 26 2.53 -36.67 -5.66
CA ARG A 26 1.80 -37.83 -5.09
C ARG A 26 1.21 -38.73 -6.17
N ALA A 27 0.79 -38.16 -7.29
CA ALA A 27 0.29 -38.90 -8.44
C ALA A 27 1.38 -39.65 -9.23
N GLY A 28 2.66 -39.56 -8.82
CA GLY A 28 3.77 -40.23 -9.50
C GLY A 28 4.12 -39.64 -10.87
N ARG A 29 3.60 -38.45 -11.19
CA ARG A 29 3.77 -37.80 -12.51
C ARG A 29 5.11 -37.09 -12.69
N VAL A 30 5.86 -36.92 -11.60
CA VAL A 30 7.09 -36.14 -11.59
C VAL A 30 8.29 -37.05 -11.38
N THR A 31 9.30 -36.90 -12.22
CA THR A 31 10.57 -37.63 -12.09
C THR A 31 11.75 -36.69 -11.85
N ILE A 32 12.76 -37.18 -11.13
CA ILE A 32 14.09 -36.58 -11.03
C ILE A 32 15.07 -37.62 -11.58
N ASN A 33 15.82 -37.26 -12.62
CA ASN A 33 16.78 -38.18 -13.27
C ASN A 33 16.13 -39.53 -13.63
N GLU A 34 14.92 -39.48 -14.21
CA GLU A 34 14.15 -40.64 -14.68
C GLU A 34 13.56 -41.54 -13.57
N GLN A 35 13.81 -41.21 -12.30
CA GLN A 35 13.18 -41.89 -11.16
C GLN A 35 11.96 -41.12 -10.68
N VAL A 36 10.84 -41.80 -10.44
CA VAL A 36 9.63 -41.21 -9.87
C VAL A 36 9.94 -40.62 -8.50
N ALA A 37 9.64 -39.33 -8.33
CA ALA A 37 9.93 -38.61 -7.11
C ALA A 37 8.78 -38.71 -6.10
N SER A 38 9.12 -38.59 -4.81
CA SER A 38 8.16 -38.60 -3.71
C SER A 38 8.08 -37.24 -3.01
N ILE A 39 7.05 -37.05 -2.17
CA ILE A 39 6.91 -35.84 -1.37
C ILE A 39 8.14 -35.63 -0.48
N GLY A 40 8.67 -34.41 -0.51
CA GLY A 40 9.89 -34.07 0.19
C GLY A 40 11.16 -34.28 -0.61
N ALA A 41 11.10 -34.80 -1.84
CA ALA A 41 12.26 -34.84 -2.72
C ALA A 41 12.94 -33.46 -2.87
N VAL A 42 14.27 -33.47 -3.00
CA VAL A 42 15.10 -32.28 -3.15
C VAL A 42 15.82 -32.39 -4.49
N VAL A 43 15.63 -31.37 -5.34
CA VAL A 43 16.31 -31.20 -6.63
C VAL A 43 17.67 -30.58 -6.37
N GLN A 44 18.73 -31.28 -6.76
CA GLN A 44 20.10 -30.82 -6.68
C GLN A 44 20.51 -30.07 -7.97
N PRO A 45 21.58 -29.25 -7.91
CA PRO A 45 22.15 -28.67 -9.12
C PRO A 45 22.55 -29.76 -10.11
N GLY A 46 22.05 -29.66 -11.35
CA GLY A 46 22.31 -30.63 -12.42
C GLY A 46 21.20 -31.65 -12.65
N ASP A 47 20.33 -31.87 -11.67
CA ASP A 47 19.20 -32.78 -11.80
C ASP A 47 18.25 -32.40 -12.93
N ILE A 48 17.73 -33.42 -13.63
CA ILE A 48 16.74 -33.27 -14.69
C ILE A 48 15.36 -33.63 -14.12
N VAL A 49 14.54 -32.61 -13.93
CA VAL A 49 13.14 -32.79 -13.52
C VAL A 49 12.25 -32.92 -14.76
N ARG A 50 11.36 -33.92 -14.77
CA ARG A 50 10.32 -34.07 -15.82
C ARG A 50 8.94 -34.21 -15.20
N LEU A 51 7.94 -33.66 -15.87
CA LEU A 51 6.51 -33.89 -15.61
C LEU A 51 5.95 -34.64 -16.81
N ASP A 52 5.38 -35.83 -16.59
CA ASP A 52 4.83 -36.70 -17.66
C ASP A 52 5.80 -36.93 -18.83
N GLY A 53 7.10 -37.06 -18.53
CA GLY A 53 8.16 -37.25 -19.52
C GLY A 53 8.73 -35.95 -20.13
N GLU A 54 8.06 -34.82 -19.98
CA GLU A 54 8.54 -33.53 -20.49
C GLU A 54 9.46 -32.82 -19.50
N ARG A 55 10.60 -32.31 -19.99
CA ARG A 55 11.59 -31.63 -19.14
C ARG A 55 11.07 -30.29 -18.64
N VAL A 56 10.99 -30.15 -17.32
CA VAL A 56 10.64 -28.89 -16.66
C VAL A 56 11.86 -27.98 -16.61
N ARG A 57 11.73 -26.77 -17.15
CA ARG A 57 12.81 -25.76 -17.16
C ARG A 57 12.47 -24.59 -16.25
N MET A 58 13.48 -24.09 -15.54
CA MET A 58 13.34 -22.87 -14.74
C MET A 58 13.25 -21.65 -15.65
N PRO A 59 12.46 -20.62 -15.29
CA PRO A 59 12.43 -19.36 -16.02
C PRO A 59 13.81 -18.70 -16.01
N GLN A 60 14.24 -18.20 -17.16
CA GLN A 60 15.55 -17.57 -17.30
C GLN A 60 15.58 -16.12 -16.79
N LYS A 61 14.42 -15.45 -16.70
CA LYS A 61 14.32 -14.04 -16.31
C LYS A 61 13.54 -13.88 -15.00
N LYS A 62 14.15 -13.17 -14.05
CA LYS A 62 13.44 -12.66 -12.88
C LYS A 62 12.67 -11.41 -13.27
N VAL A 63 11.41 -11.33 -12.85
CA VAL A 63 10.55 -10.17 -13.10
C VAL A 63 9.98 -9.65 -11.80
N VAL A 64 9.85 -8.33 -11.69
CA VAL A 64 9.13 -7.68 -10.60
C VAL A 64 8.22 -6.62 -11.23
N ILE A 65 6.95 -6.67 -10.89
CA ILE A 65 5.90 -5.79 -11.41
C ILE A 65 5.33 -4.99 -10.24
N ALA A 66 5.21 -3.69 -10.41
CA ALA A 66 4.37 -2.84 -9.59
C ALA A 66 3.01 -2.69 -10.27
N LEU A 67 1.94 -3.11 -9.60
CA LEU A 67 0.56 -3.00 -10.04
C LEU A 67 -0.18 -2.03 -9.12
N HIS A 68 -0.90 -1.07 -9.68
CA HIS A 68 -1.93 -0.36 -8.94
C HIS A 68 -3.19 -1.23 -8.94
N LYS A 69 -3.35 -2.05 -7.90
CA LYS A 69 -4.51 -2.93 -7.78
C LYS A 69 -5.79 -2.10 -7.62
N PRO A 70 -6.80 -2.25 -8.50
CA PRO A 70 -8.09 -1.61 -8.31
C PRO A 70 -8.92 -2.27 -7.19
N LYS A 71 -9.90 -1.54 -6.69
CA LYS A 71 -10.95 -2.09 -5.83
C LYS A 71 -11.74 -3.16 -6.61
N GLY A 72 -12.15 -4.22 -5.93
CA GLY A 72 -12.95 -5.30 -6.50
C GLY A 72 -12.15 -6.49 -7.02
N TYR A 73 -10.86 -6.33 -7.31
CA TYR A 73 -9.98 -7.44 -7.71
C TYR A 73 -9.53 -8.27 -6.50
N THR A 74 -9.47 -9.59 -6.63
CA THR A 74 -9.00 -10.51 -5.60
C THR A 74 -7.53 -10.88 -5.83
N THR A 75 -6.72 -10.90 -4.76
CA THR A 75 -5.32 -11.32 -4.82
C THR A 75 -5.22 -12.85 -4.63
N THR A 76 -5.58 -13.61 -5.67
CA THR A 76 -5.52 -15.09 -5.70
C THR A 76 -5.20 -15.59 -7.11
N HIS A 77 -4.54 -16.75 -7.22
CA HIS A 77 -4.26 -17.39 -8.50
C HIS A 77 -5.49 -18.07 -9.10
N GLU A 78 -6.29 -18.66 -8.22
CA GLU A 78 -7.50 -19.39 -8.56
C GLU A 78 -8.48 -19.21 -7.40
N ASP A 79 -9.69 -18.83 -7.73
CA ASP A 79 -10.83 -18.78 -6.83
C ASP A 79 -12.06 -18.83 -7.73
N GLU A 80 -12.79 -19.95 -7.69
CA GLU A 80 -13.98 -20.18 -8.50
C GLU A 80 -15.07 -19.13 -8.25
N HIS A 81 -15.00 -18.41 -7.13
CA HIS A 81 -15.93 -17.37 -6.75
C HIS A 81 -15.38 -15.95 -6.98
N ALA A 82 -14.14 -15.81 -7.45
CA ALA A 82 -13.56 -14.52 -7.76
C ALA A 82 -13.93 -14.10 -9.19
N GLU A 83 -14.82 -13.11 -9.30
CA GLU A 83 -15.18 -12.50 -10.59
C GLU A 83 -14.00 -11.84 -11.32
N LYS A 84 -13.01 -11.32 -10.57
CA LYS A 84 -11.86 -10.57 -11.10
C LYS A 84 -10.61 -10.84 -10.27
N ILE A 85 -9.50 -11.21 -10.91
CA ILE A 85 -8.23 -11.49 -10.22
C ILE A 85 -7.10 -10.61 -10.72
N VAL A 86 -6.16 -10.27 -9.83
CA VAL A 86 -5.06 -9.34 -10.15
C VAL A 86 -4.16 -9.81 -11.31
N TYR A 87 -4.13 -11.10 -11.59
CA TYR A 87 -3.32 -11.69 -12.67
C TYR A 87 -3.89 -11.45 -14.07
N GLU A 88 -5.15 -11.02 -14.18
CA GLU A 88 -5.75 -10.59 -15.46
C GLU A 88 -5.23 -9.22 -15.90
N LEU A 89 -4.69 -8.43 -14.96
CA LEU A 89 -4.23 -7.07 -15.20
C LEU A 89 -2.78 -6.98 -15.67
N VAL A 90 -2.02 -8.09 -15.62
CA VAL A 90 -0.56 -8.08 -15.82
C VAL A 90 -0.13 -9.15 -16.83
N PRO A 91 1.04 -8.99 -17.48
CA PRO A 91 1.56 -9.99 -18.41
C PRO A 91 1.84 -11.31 -17.68
N LYS A 92 1.56 -12.41 -18.37
CA LYS A 92 1.80 -13.76 -17.85
C LYS A 92 3.31 -14.04 -17.82
N HIS A 93 3.82 -14.42 -16.65
CA HIS A 93 5.18 -14.89 -16.46
C HIS A 93 5.17 -16.22 -15.66
N PRO A 94 5.97 -17.22 -16.05
CA PRO A 94 6.07 -18.46 -15.29
C PRO A 94 6.47 -18.19 -13.83
N GLY A 95 5.69 -18.75 -12.91
CA GLY A 95 5.93 -18.62 -11.47
C GLY A 95 5.64 -17.24 -10.87
N LEU A 96 5.05 -16.31 -11.64
CA LEU A 96 4.64 -15.00 -11.13
C LEU A 96 3.64 -15.17 -9.98
N HIS A 97 3.84 -14.47 -8.88
CA HIS A 97 2.94 -14.48 -7.72
C HIS A 97 2.98 -13.12 -7.00
N ALA A 98 1.93 -12.81 -6.25
CA ALA A 98 1.85 -11.59 -5.46
C ALA A 98 2.80 -11.61 -4.24
N VAL A 99 3.44 -10.47 -3.97
CA VAL A 99 4.23 -10.23 -2.77
C VAL A 99 3.29 -9.76 -1.65
N GLY A 100 2.83 -10.72 -0.86
CA GLY A 100 1.76 -10.48 0.10
C GLY A 100 0.42 -10.28 -0.60
N ARG A 101 -0.56 -9.70 0.11
CA ARG A 101 -1.92 -9.53 -0.41
C ARG A 101 -2.49 -8.16 -0.08
N LEU A 102 -3.43 -7.73 -0.92
CA LEU A 102 -4.39 -6.67 -0.61
C LEU A 102 -5.79 -7.29 -0.62
N ASP A 103 -6.62 -6.88 0.34
CA ASP A 103 -8.03 -7.29 0.40
C ASP A 103 -8.79 -6.84 -0.87
N LYS A 104 -9.92 -7.52 -1.16
CA LYS A 104 -10.77 -7.19 -2.32
C LYS A 104 -11.18 -5.72 -2.36
N ASP A 105 -11.51 -5.15 -1.19
CA ASP A 105 -11.94 -3.77 -1.00
C ASP A 105 -10.79 -2.76 -0.83
N THR A 106 -9.54 -3.20 -0.99
CA THR A 106 -8.33 -2.37 -0.82
C THR A 106 -7.63 -2.16 -2.15
N GLU A 107 -7.20 -0.92 -2.37
CA GLU A 107 -6.56 -0.41 -3.59
C GLU A 107 -5.05 -0.19 -3.38
N GLY A 108 -4.35 0.11 -4.47
CA GLY A 108 -2.99 0.64 -4.45
C GLY A 108 -1.92 -0.39 -4.77
N LEU A 109 -0.69 -0.07 -4.37
CA LEU A 109 0.51 -0.78 -4.80
C LEU A 109 0.52 -2.24 -4.36
N LEU A 110 0.52 -3.15 -5.32
CA LEU A 110 0.76 -4.57 -5.16
C LEU A 110 1.98 -4.95 -6.00
N LEU A 111 2.99 -5.54 -5.36
CA LEU A 111 4.13 -6.09 -6.09
C LEU A 111 3.84 -7.53 -6.50
N LEU A 112 4.23 -7.92 -7.71
CA LEU A 112 4.23 -9.30 -8.19
C LEU A 112 5.63 -9.68 -8.66
N THR A 113 6.05 -10.92 -8.42
CA THR A 113 7.36 -11.41 -8.86
C THR A 113 7.34 -12.91 -9.07
N ASN A 114 8.28 -13.43 -9.86
CA ASN A 114 8.61 -14.87 -9.88
C ASN A 114 9.80 -15.22 -8.98
N ASP A 115 10.39 -14.25 -8.27
CA ASP A 115 11.45 -14.46 -7.30
C ASP A 115 10.89 -14.71 -5.89
N GLY A 116 10.78 -15.98 -5.52
CA GLY A 116 10.33 -16.37 -4.18
C GLY A 116 11.27 -15.90 -3.05
N HIS A 117 12.55 -15.63 -3.31
CA HIS A 117 13.44 -15.06 -2.27
C HIS A 117 13.06 -13.60 -1.98
N LEU A 118 12.76 -12.82 -3.02
CA LEU A 118 12.28 -11.45 -2.85
C LEU A 118 10.95 -11.43 -2.10
N THR A 119 10.01 -12.31 -2.47
CA THR A 119 8.72 -12.44 -1.78
C THR A 119 8.91 -12.76 -0.30
N GLN A 120 9.73 -13.76 0.02
CA GLN A 120 10.03 -14.09 1.41
C GLN A 120 10.64 -12.89 2.14
N HIS A 121 11.61 -12.22 1.52
CA HIS A 121 12.27 -11.06 2.11
C HIS A 121 11.28 -9.92 2.42
N LEU A 122 10.38 -9.58 1.50
CA LEU A 122 9.46 -8.45 1.66
C LEU A 122 8.26 -8.74 2.58
N THR A 123 7.87 -10.00 2.72
CA THR A 123 6.69 -10.40 3.49
C THR A 123 7.01 -10.88 4.91
N HIS A 124 8.24 -11.33 5.16
CA HIS A 124 8.58 -11.92 6.45
C HIS A 124 8.58 -10.86 7.57
N PRO A 125 7.85 -11.06 8.69
CA PRO A 125 7.70 -10.05 9.74
C PRO A 125 9.03 -9.53 10.32
N ARG A 126 10.04 -10.40 10.41
CA ARG A 126 11.39 -10.04 10.92
C ARG A 126 12.07 -8.93 10.13
N ASN A 127 11.75 -8.78 8.85
CA ASN A 127 12.39 -7.77 7.99
C ASN A 127 11.70 -6.40 8.08
N GLN A 128 10.54 -6.33 8.75
CA GLN A 128 9.84 -5.10 9.08
C GLN A 128 9.69 -4.10 7.92
N VAL A 129 9.50 -4.59 6.69
CA VAL A 129 9.46 -3.74 5.51
C VAL A 129 8.27 -2.77 5.62
N PRO A 130 8.49 -1.44 5.60
CA PRO A 130 7.45 -0.46 5.82
C PRO A 130 6.46 -0.43 4.65
N LYS A 131 5.19 -0.24 4.98
CA LYS A 131 4.07 -0.16 4.04
C LYS A 131 3.28 1.09 4.38
N LEU A 132 3.27 2.06 3.47
CA LEU A 132 2.54 3.31 3.66
C LEU A 132 1.12 3.16 3.13
N TYR A 133 0.14 3.51 3.97
CA TYR A 133 -1.27 3.52 3.62
C TYR A 133 -1.86 4.91 3.74
N ARG A 134 -2.83 5.21 2.87
CA ARG A 134 -3.79 6.30 3.03
C ARG A 134 -5.17 5.70 3.28
N ALA A 135 -5.76 6.03 4.42
CA ALA A 135 -7.11 5.65 4.77
C ALA A 135 -8.02 6.89 4.79
N TRP A 136 -9.17 6.79 4.12
CA TRP A 136 -10.27 7.73 4.25
C TRP A 136 -11.30 7.12 5.22
N CYS A 137 -11.76 7.91 6.17
CA CYS A 137 -12.60 7.46 7.28
C CYS A 137 -13.98 8.09 7.21
N LYS A 138 -15.03 7.34 7.56
CA LYS A 138 -16.43 7.82 7.51
C LYS A 138 -16.66 9.08 8.34
N ASN A 139 -15.94 9.20 9.46
CA ASN A 139 -16.07 10.31 10.41
C ASN A 139 -15.13 11.49 10.06
N GLY A 140 -14.56 11.51 8.85
CA GLY A 140 -13.66 12.57 8.40
C GLY A 140 -12.25 12.46 8.98
N ARG A 141 -11.70 13.60 9.44
CA ARG A 141 -10.32 13.72 9.94
C ARG A 141 -10.12 12.87 11.19
N VAL A 142 -9.06 12.05 11.20
CA VAL A 142 -8.62 11.34 12.42
C VAL A 142 -7.93 12.33 13.37
N SER A 143 -8.29 12.32 14.65
CA SER A 143 -7.69 13.22 15.65
C SER A 143 -6.23 12.87 15.94
N GLU A 144 -5.42 13.85 16.36
CA GLU A 144 -4.03 13.59 16.76
C GLU A 144 -3.94 12.59 17.92
N LYS A 145 -4.87 12.66 18.88
CA LYS A 145 -4.96 11.69 19.98
C LYS A 145 -5.16 10.26 19.45
N ALA A 146 -6.01 10.07 18.45
CA ALA A 146 -6.22 8.75 17.85
C ALA A 146 -4.98 8.28 17.06
N CYS A 147 -4.29 9.18 16.35
CA CYS A 147 -3.01 8.85 15.71
C CYS A 147 -1.95 8.41 16.73
N GLN A 148 -1.85 9.10 17.87
CA GLN A 148 -0.97 8.69 18.97
C GLN A 148 -1.34 7.32 19.52
N GLN A 149 -2.63 7.01 19.68
CA GLN A 149 -3.08 5.67 20.09
C GLN A 149 -2.68 4.59 19.07
N LEU A 150 -2.77 4.88 17.76
CA LEU A 150 -2.33 3.94 16.72
C LEU A 150 -0.82 3.66 16.82
N VAL A 151 0.00 4.68 17.13
CA VAL A 151 1.44 4.56 17.29
C VAL A 151 1.82 3.84 18.58
N GLN A 152 1.17 4.17 19.71
CA GLN A 152 1.36 3.49 20.99
C GLN A 152 0.91 2.03 20.93
N GLY A 153 -0.09 1.74 20.11
CA GLY A 153 -0.60 0.42 19.84
C GLY A 153 -2.02 0.21 20.33
N VAL A 154 -2.73 -0.64 19.60
CA VAL A 154 -4.12 -1.03 19.89
C VAL A 154 -4.22 -2.54 19.99
N VAL A 155 -4.93 -3.04 20.99
CA VAL A 155 -5.14 -4.49 21.16
C VAL A 155 -6.26 -4.92 20.23
N LEU A 156 -5.93 -5.81 19.29
CA LEU A 156 -6.84 -6.52 18.41
C LEU A 156 -7.05 -7.95 18.92
N GLY A 157 -7.99 -8.69 18.33
CA GLY A 157 -8.27 -10.08 18.73
C GLY A 157 -7.10 -11.06 18.54
N ASP A 158 -6.12 -10.71 17.72
CA ASP A 158 -4.90 -11.46 17.42
C ASP A 158 -3.64 -10.76 17.98
N GLY A 159 -3.79 -9.96 19.03
CA GLY A 159 -2.70 -9.32 19.76
C GLY A 159 -2.55 -7.82 19.52
N LEU A 160 -1.46 -7.25 20.04
CA LEU A 160 -1.14 -5.81 19.91
C LEU A 160 -0.81 -5.47 18.45
N ALA A 161 -1.34 -4.36 17.95
CA ALA A 161 -1.05 -3.80 16.62
C ALA A 161 -0.54 -2.37 16.76
N GLN A 162 0.59 -2.06 16.12
CA GLN A 162 1.26 -0.77 16.27
C GLN A 162 1.57 -0.15 14.91
N ALA A 163 1.17 1.11 14.76
CA ALA A 163 1.58 1.93 13.65
C ALA A 163 2.99 2.46 13.90
N LEU A 164 3.80 2.39 12.87
CA LEU A 164 5.15 2.90 12.88
C LEU A 164 5.15 4.45 12.86
N GLU A 165 4.19 5.01 12.14
CA GLU A 165 3.85 6.43 12.01
C GLU A 165 2.35 6.53 11.73
N ALA A 166 1.71 7.59 12.21
CA ALA A 166 0.33 7.93 11.86
C ALA A 166 0.15 9.46 11.88
N HIS A 167 -0.38 10.01 10.80
CA HIS A 167 -0.57 11.45 10.62
C HIS A 167 -1.98 11.76 10.11
N PRO A 168 -2.73 12.67 10.76
CA PRO A 168 -4.02 13.09 10.25
C PRO A 168 -3.94 13.65 8.83
N THR A 169 -4.98 13.42 8.06
CA THR A 169 -5.23 14.09 6.79
C THR A 169 -6.60 14.72 6.80
N ARG A 170 -6.94 15.54 5.80
CA ARG A 170 -8.23 16.24 5.73
C ARG A 170 -9.44 15.34 6.03
N ASN A 171 -9.46 14.11 5.48
CA ASN A 171 -10.59 13.17 5.59
C ASN A 171 -10.15 11.77 6.06
N GLY A 172 -9.13 11.69 6.92
CA GLY A 172 -8.68 10.39 7.43
C GLY A 172 -7.25 10.44 7.97
N VAL A 173 -6.42 9.48 7.60
CA VAL A 173 -5.06 9.30 8.12
C VAL A 173 -4.10 8.73 7.07
N LYS A 174 -2.82 9.11 7.14
CA LYS A 174 -1.72 8.34 6.54
C LYS A 174 -1.00 7.58 7.66
N LEU A 175 -0.74 6.30 7.46
CA LEU A 175 -0.08 5.47 8.47
C LEU A 175 0.89 4.49 7.83
N VAL A 176 1.95 4.17 8.55
CA VAL A 176 2.98 3.20 8.14
C VAL A 176 2.89 1.97 9.02
N LEU A 177 2.85 0.78 8.41
CA LEU A 177 2.92 -0.51 9.10
C LEU A 177 4.10 -1.33 8.59
N THR A 178 4.70 -2.12 9.47
CA THR A 178 5.77 -3.07 9.11
C THR A 178 5.26 -4.50 9.00
N GLU A 179 4.14 -4.80 9.65
CA GLU A 179 3.38 -6.05 9.52
C GLU A 179 2.23 -5.94 8.49
N GLY A 180 1.43 -7.00 8.39
CA GLY A 180 0.35 -7.10 7.41
C GLY A 180 -0.66 -8.19 7.77
N ARG A 181 -1.21 -8.14 8.99
CA ARG A 181 -2.26 -9.06 9.43
C ARG A 181 -3.57 -8.82 8.68
N LYS A 182 -4.48 -9.80 8.71
CA LYS A 182 -5.77 -9.73 7.99
C LYS A 182 -6.52 -8.44 8.37
N ARG A 183 -6.80 -7.58 7.37
CA ARG A 183 -7.54 -6.31 7.52
C ARG A 183 -7.00 -5.38 8.62
N GLU A 184 -5.71 -5.45 8.92
CA GLU A 184 -5.09 -4.80 10.09
C GLU A 184 -5.39 -3.30 10.20
N VAL A 185 -5.09 -2.51 9.16
CA VAL A 185 -5.37 -1.06 9.13
C VAL A 185 -6.83 -0.75 9.47
N ARG A 186 -7.77 -1.50 8.87
CA ARG A 186 -9.21 -1.30 9.09
C ARG A 186 -9.60 -1.64 10.53
N ARG A 187 -9.05 -2.72 11.10
CA ARG A 187 -9.31 -3.13 12.48
C ARG A 187 -8.74 -2.11 13.47
N MET A 188 -7.52 -1.64 13.26
CA MET A 188 -6.89 -0.62 14.11
C MET A 188 -7.71 0.66 14.12
N LEU A 189 -8.05 1.18 12.94
CA LEU A 189 -8.81 2.42 12.81
C LEU A 189 -10.25 2.29 13.36
N ASN A 190 -10.90 1.14 13.18
CA ASN A 190 -12.20 0.88 13.80
C ASN A 190 -12.11 0.87 15.34
N LYS A 191 -11.03 0.31 15.91
CA LYS A 191 -10.82 0.25 17.37
C LYS A 191 -10.70 1.65 18.00
N VAL A 192 -10.15 2.62 17.27
CA VAL A 192 -10.05 4.02 17.71
C VAL A 192 -11.23 4.91 17.25
N GLY A 193 -12.31 4.31 16.72
CA GLY A 193 -13.54 5.01 16.38
C GLY A 193 -13.60 5.65 14.97
N TYR A 194 -12.70 5.27 14.07
CA TYR A 194 -12.61 5.80 12.70
C TYR A 194 -12.76 4.70 11.66
N PRO A 195 -13.97 4.16 11.41
CA PRO A 195 -14.16 3.12 10.42
C PRO A 195 -13.73 3.58 9.02
N VAL A 196 -12.93 2.73 8.35
CA VAL A 196 -12.32 3.02 7.04
C VAL A 196 -13.33 2.81 5.91
N GLU A 197 -13.51 3.82 5.08
CA GLU A 197 -14.32 3.79 3.87
C GLU A 197 -13.51 3.39 2.65
N ARG A 198 -12.35 4.03 2.45
CA ARG A 198 -11.41 3.75 1.36
C ARG A 198 -10.01 3.54 1.90
N LEU A 199 -9.29 2.57 1.36
CA LEU A 199 -7.92 2.25 1.76
C LEU A 199 -7.06 2.05 0.51
N VAL A 200 -5.97 2.82 0.42
CA VAL A 200 -4.99 2.72 -0.66
C VAL A 200 -3.60 2.50 -0.05
N ARG A 201 -2.88 1.45 -0.49
CA ARG A 201 -1.46 1.30 -0.18
C ARG A 201 -0.64 2.14 -1.16
N LEU A 202 0.07 3.14 -0.64
CA LEU A 202 0.84 4.08 -1.44
C LEU A 202 2.30 3.64 -1.65
N ALA A 203 2.86 2.82 -0.77
CA ALA A 203 4.24 2.36 -0.92
C ALA A 203 4.49 1.01 -0.24
N VAL A 204 5.49 0.28 -0.74
CA VAL A 204 6.07 -0.92 -0.14
C VAL A 204 7.59 -0.77 -0.15
N GLY A 205 8.18 -0.61 1.04
CA GLY A 205 9.58 -0.26 1.18
C GLY A 205 9.90 1.04 0.41
N PRO A 206 10.91 1.03 -0.48
CA PRO A 206 11.31 2.19 -1.28
C PRO A 206 10.43 2.40 -2.51
N ILE A 207 9.53 1.46 -2.84
CA ILE A 207 8.73 1.53 -4.05
C ILE A 207 7.42 2.25 -3.74
N GLU A 208 7.20 3.35 -4.46
CA GLU A 208 6.00 4.16 -4.36
C GLU A 208 5.04 3.83 -5.51
N LEU A 209 3.75 4.03 -5.26
CA LEU A 209 2.69 3.93 -6.26
C LEU A 209 2.87 4.99 -7.36
N GLY A 210 3.30 6.20 -6.98
CA GLY A 210 3.52 7.32 -7.90
C GLY A 210 2.25 7.69 -8.68
N GLU A 211 2.43 7.97 -9.96
CA GLU A 211 1.38 8.36 -10.92
C GLU A 211 0.74 7.14 -11.63
N LEU A 212 0.97 5.92 -11.14
CA LEU A 212 0.41 4.72 -11.76
C LEU A 212 -1.11 4.71 -11.55
N GLU A 213 -1.90 4.71 -12.63
CA GLU A 213 -3.36 4.74 -12.54
C GLU A 213 -3.95 3.39 -12.16
N ALA A 214 -5.19 3.37 -11.68
CA ALA A 214 -5.83 2.14 -11.23
C ALA A 214 -5.92 1.09 -12.35
N GLY A 215 -5.31 -0.07 -12.13
CA GLY A 215 -5.25 -1.18 -13.10
C GLY A 215 -3.99 -1.17 -13.95
N GLU A 216 -3.25 -0.07 -13.97
CA GLU A 216 -1.96 0.00 -14.64
C GLU A 216 -0.87 -0.71 -13.84
N TRP A 217 0.14 -1.14 -14.58
CA TRP A 217 1.30 -1.79 -14.04
C TRP A 217 2.55 -1.37 -14.81
N ARG A 218 3.71 -1.54 -14.15
CA ARG A 218 5.02 -1.38 -14.79
C ARG A 218 6.01 -2.39 -14.24
N TYR A 219 7.02 -2.71 -15.05
CA TYR A 219 8.19 -3.41 -14.53
C TYR A 219 8.99 -2.49 -13.60
N LEU A 220 9.53 -3.04 -12.52
CA LEU A 220 10.53 -2.34 -11.72
C LEU A 220 11.87 -2.33 -12.46
N THR A 221 12.61 -1.25 -12.28
CA THR A 221 13.98 -1.13 -12.80
C THR A 221 14.94 -2.01 -11.97
N PRO A 222 16.12 -2.36 -12.51
CA PRO A 222 17.15 -3.07 -11.74
C PRO A 222 17.54 -2.35 -10.43
N ASP A 223 17.56 -1.02 -10.43
CA ASP A 223 17.89 -0.23 -9.24
C ASP A 223 16.77 -0.29 -8.19
N GLU A 224 15.51 -0.21 -8.61
CA GLU A 224 14.36 -0.41 -7.72
C GLU A 224 14.36 -1.80 -7.08
N ILE A 225 14.68 -2.83 -7.87
CA ILE A 225 14.81 -4.21 -7.38
C ILE A 225 15.96 -4.31 -6.38
N LYS A 226 17.11 -3.69 -6.66
CA LYS A 226 18.24 -3.64 -5.73
C LYS A 226 17.85 -2.96 -4.42
N LEU A 227 17.15 -1.83 -4.50
CA LEU A 227 16.65 -1.10 -3.34
C LEU A 227 15.69 -1.95 -2.50
N LEU A 228 14.86 -2.81 -3.10
CA LEU A 228 14.00 -3.72 -2.33
C LEU A 228 14.77 -4.72 -1.46
N TYR A 229 15.99 -5.10 -1.82
CA TYR A 229 16.84 -5.97 -1.01
C TYR A 229 17.63 -5.23 0.08
N THR A 230 18.01 -3.97 -0.16
CA THR A 230 18.79 -3.17 0.78
C THR A 230 17.95 -2.33 1.74
N SER A 231 16.74 -1.91 1.34
CA SER A 231 15.93 -0.96 2.10
C SER A 231 15.26 -1.56 3.34
N ALA A 232 15.25 -2.88 3.50
CA ALA A 232 14.92 -3.51 4.78
C ALA A 232 15.96 -3.20 5.90
N GLN A 233 17.06 -2.51 5.55
CA GLN A 233 18.14 -2.13 6.46
C GLN A 233 18.29 -0.61 6.65
N LEU A 234 17.44 0.23 6.04
CA LEU A 234 17.57 1.70 6.08
C LEU A 234 16.39 2.40 6.78
N PRO A 235 16.63 3.52 7.51
CA PRO A 235 15.58 4.33 8.10
C PRO A 235 14.73 5.04 7.04
N ARG A 236 13.47 5.26 7.41
CA ARG A 236 12.33 5.79 6.65
C ARG A 236 12.63 7.07 5.86
N PRO A 237 11.87 7.33 4.77
CA PRO A 237 12.02 8.55 3.98
C PRO A 237 11.75 9.80 4.83
N LYS A 238 12.65 10.79 4.71
CA LYS A 238 12.39 12.14 5.20
C LYS A 238 11.26 12.74 4.37
N THR A 239 10.20 13.15 5.03
CA THR A 239 9.17 14.04 4.48
C THR A 239 9.87 15.22 3.79
N GLN A 240 9.78 15.32 2.47
CA GLN A 240 10.25 16.52 1.77
C GLN A 240 9.37 17.69 2.20
N ALA A 241 9.91 18.54 3.08
CA ALA A 241 9.43 19.90 3.20
C ALA A 241 9.65 20.58 1.85
N GLN A 242 8.57 21.06 1.24
CA GLN A 242 8.62 21.89 0.04
C GLN A 242 9.55 23.08 0.32
N LYS A 243 10.60 23.25 -0.50
CA LYS A 243 11.37 24.50 -0.51
C LYS A 243 10.44 25.60 -1.04
N PRO A 244 10.35 26.77 -0.38
CA PRO A 244 9.61 27.89 -0.94
C PRO A 244 10.30 28.37 -2.23
N THR A 245 9.50 28.53 -3.27
CA THR A 245 9.88 29.11 -4.57
C THR A 245 10.44 30.52 -4.38
N PRO A 246 11.55 30.89 -5.04
CA PRO A 246 12.04 32.27 -4.99
C PRO A 246 11.15 33.19 -5.84
N THR A 247 10.66 34.26 -5.21
CA THR A 247 9.94 35.37 -5.84
C THR A 247 10.85 36.10 -6.86
N PRO A 248 10.34 36.57 -8.01
CA PRO A 248 11.15 37.31 -8.97
C PRO A 248 11.58 38.67 -8.39
N LYS A 249 12.89 38.95 -8.40
CA LYS A 249 13.44 40.25 -8.03
C LYS A 249 13.08 41.29 -9.10
N ALA A 250 12.30 42.29 -8.70
CA ALA A 250 12.12 43.53 -9.46
C ALA A 250 13.46 44.29 -9.53
N LYS A 251 13.79 44.76 -10.74
CA LYS A 251 14.90 45.68 -10.99
C LYS A 251 14.53 47.06 -10.48
N THR A 252 15.34 47.64 -9.60
CA THR A 252 15.37 49.10 -9.40
C THR A 252 16.81 49.55 -9.26
N GLY A 253 17.21 50.42 -10.18
CA GLY A 253 18.45 51.16 -10.11
C GLY A 253 18.34 52.40 -9.22
N THR A 254 19.53 52.97 -8.99
CA THR A 254 19.76 54.39 -8.70
C THR A 254 19.60 54.83 -7.24
N ARG A 255 20.76 54.93 -6.57
CA ARG A 255 21.09 55.86 -5.47
C ARG A 255 21.02 57.31 -6.06
N PRO A 256 20.75 58.43 -5.32
CA PRO A 256 21.35 58.64 -4.00
C PRO A 256 20.73 59.62 -2.97
N GLN A 257 21.32 59.53 -1.77
CA GLN A 257 21.73 60.61 -0.85
C GLN A 257 20.80 61.21 0.24
N LYS A 258 21.32 61.05 1.48
CA LYS A 258 21.55 62.04 2.58
C LYS A 258 20.39 62.54 3.47
N SER A 259 20.86 62.87 4.69
CA SER A 259 20.28 63.75 5.73
C SER A 259 19.27 63.05 6.67
N THR A 260 19.62 62.69 7.91
CA THR A 260 19.90 63.44 9.17
C THR A 260 18.66 63.61 10.05
N VAL A 261 18.85 63.21 11.34
CA VAL A 261 18.39 63.89 12.56
C VAL A 261 16.95 63.61 13.05
N GLU A 262 16.89 63.10 14.29
CA GLU A 262 15.92 63.33 15.40
C GLU A 262 14.40 63.19 15.12
N SER A 263 13.48 63.03 16.06
CA SER A 263 13.41 62.53 17.43
C SER A 263 11.89 62.36 17.71
N SER A 264 11.55 61.61 18.76
CA SER A 264 10.42 61.85 19.69
C SER A 264 8.97 61.98 19.18
N SER A 265 8.08 61.23 19.86
CA SER A 265 6.73 61.64 20.32
C SER A 265 5.66 61.92 19.23
N GLU A 266 4.36 61.75 19.37
CA GLU A 266 3.43 61.35 20.43
C GLU A 266 2.04 61.22 19.77
N ARG A 267 1.16 60.46 20.42
CA ARG A 267 -0.31 60.68 20.57
C ARG A 267 -1.31 60.54 19.40
N LEU A 268 -2.27 59.65 19.72
CA LEU A 268 -3.74 59.79 19.68
C LEU A 268 -4.45 60.44 18.47
N SER A 269 -5.37 59.68 17.87
CA SER A 269 -6.83 59.97 17.97
C SER A 269 -7.65 58.87 17.27
N THR A 270 -8.49 58.15 18.00
CA THR A 270 -9.96 58.33 18.13
C THR A 270 -10.78 58.16 16.85
N ARG A 271 -11.64 57.12 16.84
CA ARG A 271 -13.07 57.05 16.43
C ARG A 271 -13.36 55.60 16.00
N GLN A 272 -13.99 54.74 16.79
CA GLN A 272 -15.38 54.77 17.28
C GLN A 272 -16.39 55.14 16.19
N ARG A 273 -17.13 54.14 15.71
CA ARG A 273 -18.59 54.20 15.61
C ARG A 273 -19.21 52.80 15.61
N GLN A 274 -19.96 52.54 16.67
CA GLN A 274 -21.00 51.55 16.77
C GLN A 274 -22.17 51.92 15.84
N GLY A 275 -22.89 50.91 15.37
CA GLY A 275 -24.22 51.02 14.81
C GLY A 275 -24.96 49.72 15.09
N THR A 276 -25.86 49.78 16.06
CA THR A 276 -26.67 48.69 16.64
C THR A 276 -28.03 48.57 15.95
N ASN A 277 -28.74 47.51 16.34
CA ASN A 277 -30.21 47.33 16.37
C ASN A 277 -30.92 47.01 15.04
N ARG A 278 -32.00 46.23 14.99
CA ARG A 278 -32.73 45.30 15.90
C ARG A 278 -33.95 44.80 15.10
N GLY A 279 -34.52 43.66 15.50
CA GLY A 279 -35.95 43.32 15.32
C GLY A 279 -36.18 42.13 14.37
N SER A 280 -36.56 40.93 14.85
CA SER A 280 -37.89 40.52 15.33
C SER A 280 -38.92 40.47 14.19
N THR A 281 -39.78 39.47 13.97
CA THR A 281 -40.22 38.26 14.69
C THR A 281 -41.24 37.58 13.75
N ASP A 282 -41.44 36.28 13.95
CA ASP A 282 -42.74 35.59 13.95
C ASP A 282 -43.33 34.85 12.71
N ARG A 283 -43.97 33.72 13.08
CA ARG A 283 -45.09 32.97 12.47
C ARG A 283 -44.85 31.80 11.50
N GLN A 284 -44.89 30.61 12.11
CA GLN A 284 -45.91 29.54 11.97
C GLN A 284 -46.51 29.19 10.59
N ALA A 285 -46.27 27.92 10.23
CA ALA A 285 -47.21 26.85 9.88
C ALA A 285 -48.26 27.03 8.76
N HIS A 286 -48.18 26.16 7.73
CA HIS A 286 -49.36 25.47 7.19
C HIS A 286 -49.04 24.08 6.61
N THR A 287 -49.86 23.14 7.07
CA THR A 287 -50.20 21.78 6.60
C THR A 287 -50.19 21.54 5.07
N ARG A 288 -49.97 20.29 4.61
CA ARG A 288 -51.03 19.35 4.16
C ARG A 288 -50.46 18.01 3.63
N ALA A 289 -51.32 16.99 3.75
CA ALA A 289 -51.13 15.56 3.54
C ALA A 289 -51.26 15.06 2.08
N GLY A 290 -50.89 13.79 1.89
CA GLY A 290 -51.25 12.88 0.77
C GLY A 290 -50.33 11.65 0.83
N ARG A 291 -50.66 10.51 1.47
CA ARG A 291 -51.69 9.47 1.24
C ARG A 291 -51.46 8.65 -0.05
N THR A 292 -51.09 7.36 0.17
CA THR A 292 -51.44 6.12 -0.59
C THR A 292 -50.94 5.97 -2.05
N ASN A 293 -50.66 4.79 -2.63
CA ASN A 293 -50.90 3.40 -2.24
C ASN A 293 -49.96 2.43 -3.01
N LYS A 294 -49.94 1.19 -2.50
CA LYS A 294 -49.47 -0.08 -3.09
C LYS A 294 -49.67 -0.24 -4.61
N THR A 295 -48.72 -0.92 -5.27
CA THR A 295 -48.92 -2.30 -5.77
C THR A 295 -47.58 -3.02 -5.70
#